data_AF-A0A2X4AJG9-F1
#
_entry.id   AF-A0A2X4AJG9-F1
#
_cell.length_a   1.000
_cell.length_b   1.000
_cell.length_c   1.000
_cell.angle_alpha   90.00
_cell.angle_beta   90.00
_cell.angle_gamma   90.00
#
_symmetry.space_group_name_H-M   'P 1'
#
loop_
_entity.id
_entity.type
_entity.pdbx_description
1 polymer ?
#
loop_
_entity_poly.entity_id
_entity_poly.type
_entity_poly.pdbx_seq_one_letter_code
_entity_poly.pdbx_strand_id
1 'polypeptide(L)'
;MKKIRLLFAVDNGMGTNLKGTGLAAEYYFLSGDIVWRRLDKEKIGNHQNIAKKIGRLTWMSSPFLIVPIMAFIAGYSDNYIVPQKEFGLFSFLLPMILGIWFFILFELWMISIRNTYPLIEAPSSTVQKEYFEVIHDITLKHNDVLKQIKTSYLANILVVLFIVFAVIPFVYWFYFMPSTIIEFIIKLVVLAILLSLVPNIIWNGIVKTVINNKILDKLNYELENENGK
;
A
#
# COMPACT_ATOMS: atom_id res chain seq x y z
N MET A 1 1.46 21.19 -13.84
CA MET A 1 1.99 19.80 -13.95
C MET A 1 1.77 19.09 -12.62
N LYS A 2 1.06 17.94 -12.58
CA LYS A 2 0.96 17.14 -11.35
C LYS A 2 2.36 16.58 -11.08
N LYS A 3 3.08 17.17 -10.12
CA LYS A 3 4.43 16.72 -9.77
C LYS A 3 4.32 15.33 -9.13
N ILE A 4 5.16 14.38 -9.58
CA ILE A 4 5.25 13.04 -8.99
C ILE A 4 5.74 13.22 -7.55
N ARG A 5 4.94 12.75 -6.59
CA ARG A 5 5.21 12.91 -5.16
C ARG A 5 4.95 11.62 -4.40
N LEU A 6 5.75 11.39 -3.38
CA LEU A 6 5.70 10.26 -2.48
C LEU A 6 4.97 10.67 -1.20
N LEU A 7 3.94 9.92 -0.83
CA LEU A 7 3.14 10.23 0.36
C LEU A 7 3.66 9.44 1.56
N PHE A 8 4.06 10.11 2.64
CA PHE A 8 4.31 9.43 3.92
C PHE A 8 3.02 9.21 4.68
N ALA A 9 3.04 8.27 5.63
CA ALA A 9 1.86 7.91 6.41
C ALA A 9 1.40 9.08 7.29
N VAL A 10 0.09 9.19 7.54
CA VAL A 10 -0.41 10.19 8.48
C VAL A 10 -0.11 9.73 9.89
N ASP A 11 0.39 10.63 10.72
CA ASP A 11 0.41 10.39 12.16
C ASP A 11 -1.02 10.50 12.72
N ASN A 12 -1.76 9.39 12.60
CA ASN A 12 -3.15 9.26 13.01
C ASN A 12 -3.30 8.58 14.38
N GLY A 13 -2.21 8.25 15.06
CA GLY A 13 -2.23 7.60 16.38
C GLY A 13 -2.72 6.15 16.42
N MET A 14 -2.79 5.44 15.28
CA MET A 14 -3.23 4.03 15.26
C MET A 14 -2.11 3.00 15.46
N GLY A 15 -0.86 3.38 15.20
CA GLY A 15 0.30 2.51 15.23
C GLY A 15 1.15 2.72 16.48
N THR A 16 2.02 1.76 16.79
CA THR A 16 2.98 1.91 17.89
C THR A 16 3.88 3.13 17.62
N ASN A 17 4.02 4.00 18.63
CA ASN A 17 4.76 5.28 18.58
C ASN A 17 4.13 6.41 17.76
N LEU A 18 2.94 6.23 17.15
CA LEU A 18 2.19 7.33 16.55
C LEU A 18 1.51 8.17 17.64
N LYS A 19 1.70 9.50 17.58
CA LYS A 19 1.20 10.45 18.58
C LYS A 19 -0.19 11.01 18.25
N GLY A 20 -0.67 10.82 17.03
CA GLY A 20 -1.95 11.37 16.56
C GLY A 20 -1.90 12.87 16.28
N THR A 21 -0.74 13.40 15.89
CA THR A 21 -0.57 14.83 15.58
C THR A 21 -1.28 15.28 14.31
N GLY A 22 -1.68 14.33 13.45
CA GLY A 22 -2.25 14.59 12.13
C GLY A 22 -1.22 15.00 11.09
N LEU A 23 0.07 15.06 11.44
CA LEU A 23 1.13 15.42 10.51
C LEU A 23 1.23 14.43 9.35
N ALA A 24 1.47 14.95 8.17
CA ALA A 24 1.71 14.17 6.98
C ALA A 24 2.70 14.89 6.05
N ALA A 25 3.75 14.17 5.67
CA ALA A 25 4.74 14.65 4.72
C ALA A 25 4.46 14.16 3.29
N GLU A 26 4.79 15.00 2.32
CA GLU A 26 4.85 14.68 0.89
C GLU A 26 6.25 15.00 0.38
N TYR A 27 6.91 14.05 -0.28
CA TYR A 27 8.22 14.27 -0.89
C TYR A 27 8.10 14.38 -2.42
N TYR A 28 8.67 15.43 -3.00
CA TYR A 28 8.63 15.69 -4.44
C TYR A 28 9.94 15.23 -5.08
N PHE A 29 9.90 14.19 -5.92
CA PHE A 29 11.12 13.57 -6.46
C PHE A 29 11.99 14.52 -7.28
N LEU A 30 11.37 15.41 -8.06
CA LEU A 30 12.08 16.30 -8.99
C LEU A 30 12.77 17.48 -8.30
N SER A 31 12.18 18.00 -7.21
CA SER A 31 12.75 19.13 -6.48
C SER A 31 13.47 18.73 -5.19
N GLY A 32 13.22 17.54 -4.68
CA GLY A 32 13.71 17.10 -3.37
C GLY A 32 12.96 17.75 -2.20
N ASP A 33 11.91 18.53 -2.46
CA ASP A 33 11.19 19.27 -1.43
C ASP A 33 10.27 18.36 -0.61
N ILE A 34 10.14 18.69 0.67
CA ILE A 34 9.16 18.10 1.58
C ILE A 34 8.07 19.13 1.84
N VAL A 35 6.83 18.79 1.53
CA VAL A 35 5.65 19.59 1.83
C VAL A 35 4.89 18.97 2.99
N TRP A 36 4.49 19.82 3.92
CA TRP A 36 3.79 19.41 5.13
C TRP A 36 2.31 19.74 5.07
N ARG A 37 1.50 18.77 5.52
CA ARG A 37 0.07 18.92 5.71
C ARG A 37 -0.32 18.44 7.10
N ARG A 38 -1.44 18.93 7.59
CA ARG A 38 -2.02 18.48 8.86
C ARG A 38 -3.47 18.07 8.69
N LEU A 39 -3.78 16.87 9.14
CA LEU A 39 -5.14 16.39 9.27
C LEU A 39 -5.75 16.89 10.57
N ASP A 40 -7.00 17.37 10.53
CA ASP A 40 -7.73 17.78 11.73
C ASP A 40 -8.13 16.58 12.60
N LYS A 41 -8.40 16.83 13.89
CA LYS A 41 -8.69 15.78 14.88
C LYS A 41 -9.98 15.01 14.57
N GLU A 42 -10.98 15.68 14.00
CA GLU A 42 -12.25 15.06 13.64
C GLU A 42 -12.08 14.05 12.51
N LYS A 43 -11.34 14.42 11.45
CA LYS A 43 -11.02 13.52 10.34
C LYS A 43 -10.07 12.41 10.76
N ILE A 44 -9.15 12.64 11.71
CA ILE A 44 -8.37 11.56 12.33
C ILE A 44 -9.32 10.52 12.94
N GLY A 45 -10.28 10.95 13.76
CA GLY A 45 -11.27 10.05 14.35
C GLY A 45 -12.07 9.27 13.31
N ASN A 46 -12.48 9.93 12.22
CA ASN A 46 -13.17 9.26 11.12
C ASN A 46 -12.28 8.23 10.41
N HIS A 47 -11.02 8.56 10.09
CA HIS A 47 -10.07 7.60 9.51
C HIS A 47 -9.86 6.39 10.41
N GLN A 48 -9.72 6.61 11.71
CA GLN A 48 -9.58 5.51 12.67
C GLN A 48 -10.80 4.60 12.66
N ASN A 49 -12.01 5.17 12.58
CA ASN A 49 -13.24 4.39 12.53
C ASN A 49 -13.37 3.59 11.23
N ILE A 50 -13.07 4.21 10.09
CA ILE A 50 -13.07 3.54 8.77
C ILE A 50 -12.05 2.39 8.77
N ALA A 51 -10.82 2.64 9.23
CA ALA A 51 -9.78 1.62 9.31
C ALA A 51 -10.21 0.45 10.22
N LYS A 52 -10.85 0.72 11.36
CA LYS A 52 -11.41 -0.33 12.23
C LYS A 52 -12.50 -1.14 11.53
N LYS A 53 -13.41 -0.50 10.79
CA LYS A 53 -14.48 -1.20 10.03
C LYS A 53 -13.89 -2.10 8.95
N ILE A 54 -12.91 -1.61 8.18
CA ILE A 54 -12.20 -2.40 7.16
C ILE A 54 -11.44 -3.55 7.81
N GLY A 55 -10.75 -3.30 8.92
CA GLY A 55 -10.03 -4.32 9.69
C GLY A 55 -10.91 -5.50 10.11
N ARG A 56 -12.15 -5.23 10.52
CA ARG A 56 -13.13 -6.28 10.88
C ARG A 56 -13.58 -7.14 9.69
N LEU A 57 -13.44 -6.63 8.47
CA LEU A 57 -13.82 -7.32 7.24
C LEU A 57 -12.63 -8.00 6.55
N THR A 58 -11.41 -7.87 7.09
CA THR A 58 -10.19 -8.38 6.44
C THR A 58 -10.19 -9.91 6.33
N TRP A 59 -10.89 -10.63 7.20
CA TRP A 59 -11.04 -12.08 7.07
C TRP A 59 -11.79 -12.49 5.78
N MET A 60 -12.68 -11.62 5.26
CA MET A 60 -13.45 -11.89 4.05
C MET A 60 -12.61 -11.84 2.77
N SER A 61 -11.42 -11.23 2.80
CA SER A 61 -10.48 -11.26 1.67
C SER A 61 -9.62 -12.53 1.63
N SER A 62 -9.92 -13.53 2.47
CA SER A 62 -9.21 -14.80 2.50
C SER A 62 -9.42 -15.58 1.18
N PRO A 63 -8.34 -16.05 0.52
CA PRO A 63 -8.46 -16.95 -0.64
C PRO A 63 -9.34 -18.18 -0.37
N PHE A 64 -9.37 -18.66 0.89
CA PHE A 64 -10.18 -19.80 1.31
C PHE A 64 -11.69 -19.54 1.31
N LEU A 65 -12.14 -18.29 1.31
CA LEU A 65 -13.56 -17.93 1.18
C LEU A 65 -13.93 -17.61 -0.27
N ILE A 66 -13.02 -16.94 -0.99
CA ILE A 66 -13.28 -16.51 -2.36
C ILE A 66 -13.36 -17.74 -3.29
N VAL A 67 -12.46 -18.73 -3.14
CA VAL A 67 -12.42 -19.91 -4.03
C VAL A 67 -13.70 -20.77 -3.97
N PRO A 68 -14.25 -21.15 -2.79
CA PRO A 68 -15.51 -21.89 -2.73
C PRO A 68 -16.71 -21.12 -3.27
N ILE A 69 -16.78 -19.80 -3.03
CA ILE A 69 -17.85 -18.95 -3.59
C ILE A 69 -17.76 -18.94 -5.12
N MET A 70 -16.55 -18.82 -5.67
CA MET A 70 -16.34 -18.90 -7.12
C MET A 70 -16.71 -20.28 -7.69
N ALA A 71 -16.35 -21.37 -7.00
CA ALA A 71 -16.72 -22.73 -7.42
C ALA A 71 -18.23 -22.97 -7.38
N PHE A 72 -18.96 -22.35 -6.45
CA PHE A 72 -20.42 -22.43 -6.37
C PHE A 72 -21.12 -21.73 -7.56
N ILE A 73 -20.51 -20.68 -8.10
CA ILE A 73 -21.04 -19.93 -9.26
C ILE A 73 -20.69 -20.63 -10.59
N ALA A 74 -19.65 -21.48 -10.60
CA ALA A 74 -19.06 -22.12 -11.78
C ALA A 74 -19.93 -23.10 -12.59
N GLY A 75 -21.18 -23.36 -12.18
CA GLY A 75 -22.05 -24.35 -12.82
C GLY A 75 -23.20 -23.79 -13.67
N TYR A 76 -23.32 -22.46 -13.83
CA TYR A 76 -24.55 -21.84 -14.35
C TYR A 76 -24.55 -21.46 -15.84
N SER A 77 -23.51 -21.76 -16.63
CA SER A 77 -23.50 -21.43 -18.07
C SER A 77 -22.69 -22.41 -18.91
N ASP A 78 -23.21 -22.72 -20.10
CA ASP A 78 -22.56 -23.58 -21.10
C ASP A 78 -21.49 -22.87 -21.94
N ASN A 79 -21.40 -21.53 -21.83
CA ASN A 79 -20.43 -20.71 -22.57
C ASN A 79 -19.17 -20.48 -21.74
N TYR A 80 -18.21 -21.39 -21.86
CA TYR A 80 -16.94 -21.32 -21.15
C TYR A 80 -15.88 -20.54 -21.94
N ILE A 81 -15.26 -19.56 -21.29
CA ILE A 81 -14.05 -18.90 -21.74
C ILE A 81 -12.85 -19.66 -21.19
N VAL A 82 -11.89 -19.96 -22.08
CA VAL A 82 -10.54 -20.40 -21.69
C VAL A 82 -9.57 -19.31 -22.09
N PRO A 83 -8.97 -18.56 -21.13
CA PRO A 83 -8.25 -17.32 -21.45
C PRO A 83 -7.13 -17.50 -22.47
N GLN A 84 -6.39 -18.61 -22.39
CA GLN A 84 -5.29 -18.89 -23.32
C GLN A 84 -5.78 -19.16 -24.75
N LYS A 85 -6.96 -19.77 -24.92
CA LYS A 85 -7.55 -20.01 -26.25
C LYS A 85 -8.08 -18.73 -26.87
N GLU A 86 -8.73 -17.88 -26.08
CA GLU A 86 -9.33 -16.63 -26.56
C GLU A 86 -8.30 -15.52 -26.81
N PHE A 87 -7.27 -15.42 -25.95
CA PHE A 87 -6.36 -14.26 -25.94
C PHE A 87 -4.88 -14.62 -26.19
N GLY A 88 -4.53 -15.90 -26.34
CA GLY A 88 -3.14 -16.32 -26.60
C GLY A 88 -2.18 -15.80 -25.53
N LEU A 89 -1.05 -15.20 -25.93
CA LEU A 89 -0.09 -14.59 -24.97
C LEU A 89 -0.68 -13.42 -24.17
N PHE A 90 -1.68 -12.73 -24.73
CA PHE A 90 -2.29 -11.57 -24.07
C PHE A 90 -3.06 -11.96 -22.81
N SER A 91 -3.47 -13.22 -22.66
CA SER A 91 -4.09 -13.72 -21.42
C SER A 91 -3.18 -13.57 -20.19
N PHE A 92 -1.86 -13.62 -20.39
CA PHE A 92 -0.89 -13.39 -19.32
C PHE A 92 -0.66 -11.90 -19.06
N LEU A 93 -0.65 -11.09 -20.12
CA LEU A 93 -0.36 -9.64 -20.02
C LEU A 93 -1.54 -8.84 -19.46
N LEU A 94 -2.76 -9.22 -19.80
CA LEU A 94 -3.98 -8.53 -19.41
C LEU A 94 -4.10 -8.28 -17.89
N PRO A 95 -3.98 -9.31 -17.01
CA PRO A 95 -4.03 -9.09 -15.56
C PRO A 95 -2.86 -8.21 -15.06
N MET A 96 -1.68 -8.27 -15.68
CA MET A 96 -0.55 -7.41 -15.30
C MET A 96 -0.78 -5.95 -15.64
N ILE A 97 -1.27 -5.67 -16.86
CA ILE A 97 -1.61 -4.30 -17.29
C ILE A 97 -2.68 -3.71 -16.38
N LEU A 98 -3.74 -4.48 -16.10
CA LEU A 98 -4.79 -4.07 -15.17
C LEU A 98 -4.27 -3.87 -13.74
N GLY A 99 -3.35 -4.71 -13.28
CA GLY A 99 -2.74 -4.56 -11.96
C GLY A 99 -1.93 -3.27 -11.83
N ILE A 100 -1.12 -2.94 -12.84
CA ILE A 100 -0.40 -1.65 -12.90
C ILE A 100 -1.39 -0.49 -12.92
N TRP A 101 -2.46 -0.61 -13.70
CA TRP A 101 -3.50 0.42 -13.78
C TRP A 101 -4.20 0.64 -12.43
N PHE A 102 -4.57 -0.44 -11.73
CA PHE A 102 -5.15 -0.36 -10.38
C PHE A 102 -4.19 0.27 -9.37
N PHE A 103 -2.90 -0.05 -9.44
CA PHE A 103 -1.90 0.60 -8.60
C PHE A 103 -1.87 2.13 -8.85
N ILE A 104 -1.82 2.56 -10.13
CA ILE A 104 -1.82 3.98 -10.48
C ILE A 104 -3.09 4.68 -10.00
N LEU A 105 -4.27 4.07 -10.23
CA LEU A 105 -5.55 4.61 -9.77
C LEU A 105 -5.57 4.75 -8.24
N PHE A 106 -5.08 3.75 -7.53
CA PHE A 106 -4.98 3.79 -6.08
C PHE A 106 -4.08 4.94 -5.58
N GLU A 107 -2.87 5.09 -6.15
CA GLU A 107 -1.97 6.18 -5.78
C GLU A 107 -2.59 7.56 -6.09
N LEU A 108 -3.24 7.72 -7.24
CA LEU A 108 -3.95 8.95 -7.60
C LEU A 108 -5.11 9.25 -6.64
N TRP A 109 -5.83 8.23 -6.21
CA TRP A 109 -6.89 8.37 -5.22
C TRP A 109 -6.35 8.79 -3.85
N MET A 110 -5.26 8.18 -3.40
CA MET A 110 -4.57 8.58 -2.16
C MET A 110 -4.05 10.01 -2.23
N ILE A 111 -3.49 10.43 -3.37
CA ILE A 111 -3.10 11.82 -3.65
C ILE A 111 -4.30 12.76 -3.59
N SER A 112 -5.45 12.35 -4.14
CA SER A 112 -6.69 13.14 -4.11
C SER A 112 -7.18 13.34 -2.68
N ILE A 113 -7.20 12.29 -1.87
CA ILE A 113 -7.54 12.36 -0.44
C ILE A 113 -6.56 13.30 0.27
N ARG A 114 -5.25 13.12 0.05
CA ARG A 114 -4.19 13.93 0.68
C ARG A 114 -4.35 15.42 0.38
N ASN A 115 -4.78 15.79 -0.82
CA ASN A 115 -5.00 17.19 -1.20
C ASN A 115 -6.10 17.89 -0.41
N THR A 116 -7.00 17.14 0.24
CA THR A 116 -8.03 17.71 1.10
C THR A 116 -7.49 18.19 2.45
N TYR A 117 -6.23 17.87 2.78
CA TYR A 117 -5.64 18.24 4.06
C TYR A 117 -4.97 19.60 3.93
N PRO A 118 -5.18 20.54 4.86
CA PRO A 118 -4.57 21.87 4.77
C PRO A 118 -3.03 21.79 4.76
N LEU A 119 -2.43 22.65 3.93
CA LEU A 119 -0.99 22.89 3.94
C LEU A 119 -0.62 23.63 5.23
N ILE A 120 0.55 23.29 5.77
CA ILE A 120 1.13 23.96 6.91
C ILE A 120 2.58 24.33 6.61
N GLU A 121 3.12 25.27 7.37
CA GLU A 121 4.55 25.52 7.38
C GLU A 121 5.31 24.29 7.88
N ALA A 122 6.56 24.16 7.45
CA ALA A 122 7.41 23.07 7.89
C ALA A 122 7.60 23.15 9.41
N PRO A 123 7.37 22.05 10.15
CA PRO A 123 7.63 22.04 11.59
C PRO A 123 9.14 22.09 11.85
N SER A 124 9.55 22.30 13.11
CA SER A 124 10.98 22.34 13.47
C SER A 124 11.71 21.06 13.08
N SER A 125 13.01 21.16 12.79
CA SER A 125 13.86 20.03 12.37
C SER A 125 13.78 18.85 13.34
N THR A 126 13.67 19.12 14.65
CA THR A 126 13.45 18.09 15.68
C THR A 126 12.13 17.33 15.49
N VAL A 127 11.02 18.04 15.22
CA VAL A 127 9.71 17.42 14.99
C VAL A 127 9.69 16.66 13.66
N GLN A 128 10.37 17.19 12.63
CA GLN A 128 10.52 16.48 11.35
C GLN A 128 11.28 15.16 11.55
N LYS A 129 12.41 15.20 12.27
CA LYS A 129 13.22 14.01 12.57
C LYS A 129 12.39 12.98 13.34
N GLU A 130 11.73 13.39 14.41
CA GLU A 130 10.88 12.49 15.20
C GLU A 130 9.79 11.84 14.34
N TYR A 131 9.12 12.61 13.48
CA TYR A 131 8.13 12.07 12.56
C TYR A 131 8.72 11.00 11.64
N PHE A 132 9.84 11.28 10.98
CA PHE A 132 10.47 10.35 10.04
C PHE A 132 11.10 9.13 10.72
N GLU A 133 11.60 9.26 11.95
CA GLU A 133 12.07 8.15 12.78
C GLU A 133 10.91 7.23 13.17
N VAL A 134 9.77 7.78 13.59
CA VAL A 134 8.59 6.99 13.89
C VAL A 134 8.09 6.25 12.65
N ILE A 135 8.05 6.92 11.49
CA ILE A 135 7.69 6.25 10.23
C ILE A 135 8.70 5.16 9.85
N HIS A 136 10.00 5.40 10.06
CA HIS A 136 11.06 4.42 9.84
C HIS A 136 10.86 3.19 10.74
N ASP A 137 10.63 3.42 12.03
CA ASP A 137 10.49 2.39 13.05
C ASP A 137 9.24 1.55 12.87
N ILE A 138 8.11 2.14 12.47
CA ILE A 138 6.88 1.39 12.14
C ILE A 138 7.10 0.53 10.89
N THR A 139 7.82 1.07 9.90
CA THR A 139 8.07 0.37 8.63
C THR A 139 9.02 -0.82 8.80
N LEU A 140 10.05 -0.68 9.64
CA LEU A 140 11.16 -1.65 9.73
C LEU A 140 11.26 -2.42 11.04
N LYS A 141 10.96 -1.80 12.18
CA LYS A 141 11.19 -2.38 13.52
C LYS A 141 9.92 -2.96 14.14
N HIS A 142 8.81 -2.22 14.22
CA HIS A 142 7.64 -2.59 15.02
C HIS A 142 6.48 -3.16 14.20
N ASN A 143 6.12 -4.43 14.44
CA ASN A 143 5.04 -5.09 13.71
C ASN A 143 3.75 -5.04 14.52
N ASP A 144 2.88 -4.09 14.17
CA ASP A 144 1.59 -3.92 14.83
C ASP A 144 0.59 -5.05 14.50
N VAL A 145 0.82 -5.81 13.42
CA VAL A 145 -0.05 -6.91 12.96
C VAL A 145 0.29 -8.22 13.67
N LEU A 146 1.58 -8.53 13.80
CA LEU A 146 2.10 -9.73 14.48
C LEU A 146 3.01 -9.32 15.62
N LYS A 147 2.41 -8.87 16.74
CA LYS A 147 3.14 -8.39 17.94
C LYS A 147 4.18 -9.37 18.49
N GLN A 148 4.03 -10.66 18.18
CA GLN A 148 4.97 -11.73 18.56
C GLN A 148 6.28 -11.66 17.77
N ILE A 149 6.24 -11.16 16.54
CA ILE A 149 7.42 -10.96 15.68
C ILE A 149 7.89 -9.52 15.90
N LYS A 150 8.91 -9.35 16.73
CA LYS A 150 9.50 -8.04 17.07
C LYS A 150 10.19 -7.32 15.89
N THR A 151 10.17 -7.90 14.69
CA THR A 151 10.96 -7.45 13.54
C THR A 151 10.06 -7.34 12.31
N SER A 152 9.51 -6.15 12.05
CA SER A 152 8.56 -5.93 10.94
C SER A 152 9.08 -6.31 9.59
N TYR A 153 10.33 -5.96 9.28
CA TYR A 153 10.88 -6.24 7.96
C TYR A 153 10.87 -7.73 7.66
N LEU A 154 11.11 -8.60 8.65
CA LEU A 154 11.11 -10.05 8.47
C LEU A 154 9.71 -10.57 8.17
N ALA A 155 8.70 -10.13 8.92
CA ALA A 155 7.31 -10.48 8.67
C ALA A 155 6.84 -9.96 7.31
N ASN A 156 7.20 -8.72 6.95
CA ASN A 156 6.89 -8.12 5.66
C ASN A 156 7.56 -8.89 4.52
N ILE A 157 8.83 -9.28 4.65
CA ILE A 157 9.53 -10.13 3.67
C ILE A 157 8.82 -11.47 3.52
N LEU A 158 8.48 -12.16 4.62
CA LEU A 158 7.78 -13.44 4.56
C LEU A 158 6.42 -13.32 3.87
N VAL A 159 5.65 -12.29 4.19
CA VAL A 159 4.36 -12.01 3.54
C VAL A 159 4.54 -11.74 2.05
N VAL A 160 5.53 -10.91 1.68
CA VAL A 160 5.83 -10.61 0.27
C VAL A 160 6.25 -11.87 -0.48
N LEU A 161 7.13 -12.69 0.10
CA LEU A 161 7.56 -13.96 -0.48
C LEU A 161 6.37 -14.91 -0.67
N PHE A 162 5.52 -15.04 0.36
CA PHE A 162 4.33 -15.89 0.28
C PHE A 162 3.36 -15.41 -0.81
N ILE A 163 3.12 -14.09 -0.91
CA ILE A 163 2.26 -13.51 -1.95
C ILE A 163 2.86 -13.77 -3.35
N VAL A 164 4.14 -13.48 -3.55
CA VAL A 164 4.80 -13.56 -4.86
C VAL A 164 5.00 -15.00 -5.32
N PHE A 165 5.37 -15.92 -4.43
CA PHE A 165 5.75 -17.29 -4.81
C PHE A 165 4.65 -18.34 -4.57
N ALA A 166 3.63 -18.05 -3.75
CA ALA A 166 2.52 -18.99 -3.52
C ALA A 166 1.19 -18.45 -4.03
N VAL A 167 0.76 -17.28 -3.56
CA VAL A 167 -0.58 -16.75 -3.85
C VAL A 167 -0.74 -16.36 -5.33
N ILE A 168 0.17 -15.54 -5.87
CA ILE A 168 0.09 -15.08 -7.26
C ILE A 168 0.14 -16.27 -8.24
N PRO A 169 1.08 -17.23 -8.14
CA PRO A 169 1.10 -18.40 -9.01
C PRO A 169 -0.18 -19.24 -8.92
N PHE A 170 -0.70 -19.47 -7.71
CA PHE A 170 -1.94 -20.21 -7.50
C PHE A 170 -3.15 -19.52 -8.15
N VAL A 171 -3.28 -18.21 -7.98
CA VAL A 171 -4.39 -17.44 -8.58
C VAL A 171 -4.24 -17.33 -10.10
N TYR A 172 -3.01 -17.27 -10.63
CA TYR A 172 -2.76 -17.38 -12.07
C TYR A 172 -3.23 -18.72 -12.62
N TRP A 173 -2.87 -19.81 -11.96
CA TRP A 173 -3.34 -21.15 -12.35
C TRP A 173 -4.87 -21.24 -12.35
N PHE A 174 -5.51 -20.69 -11.32
CA PHE A 174 -6.98 -20.65 -11.23
C PHE A 174 -7.62 -19.75 -12.30
N TYR A 175 -6.99 -18.64 -12.65
CA TYR A 175 -7.41 -17.73 -13.72
C TYR A 175 -7.48 -18.46 -15.06
N PHE A 176 -6.55 -19.36 -15.36
CA PHE A 176 -6.52 -20.13 -16.61
C PHE A 176 -7.52 -21.26 -16.71
N MET A 177 -8.22 -21.62 -15.62
CA MET A 177 -9.26 -22.63 -15.68
C MET A 177 -10.46 -22.15 -16.50
N PRO A 178 -11.10 -23.04 -17.29
CA PRO A 178 -12.36 -22.74 -17.96
C PRO A 178 -13.38 -22.15 -16.99
N SER A 179 -14.08 -21.10 -17.42
CA SER A 179 -15.09 -20.46 -16.60
C SER A 179 -16.08 -19.68 -17.43
N THR A 180 -17.25 -19.40 -16.86
CA THR A 180 -18.23 -18.51 -17.48
C THR A 180 -17.64 -17.10 -17.66
N ILE A 181 -18.26 -16.25 -18.48
CA ILE A 181 -17.80 -14.87 -18.70
C ILE A 181 -17.71 -14.09 -17.38
N ILE A 182 -18.69 -14.26 -16.50
CA ILE A 182 -18.76 -13.54 -15.23
C ILE A 182 -17.61 -13.97 -14.32
N GLU A 183 -17.38 -15.27 -14.17
CA GLU A 183 -16.24 -15.80 -13.40
C GLU A 183 -14.90 -15.37 -13.99
N PHE A 184 -14.77 -15.40 -15.32
CA PHE A 184 -13.55 -14.92 -15.96
C PHE A 184 -13.23 -13.47 -15.58
N ILE A 185 -14.24 -12.59 -15.61
CA ILE A 185 -14.09 -11.19 -15.19
C ILE A 185 -13.71 -11.10 -13.70
N ILE A 186 -14.36 -11.88 -12.83
CA ILE A 186 -14.05 -11.89 -11.40
C ILE A 186 -12.60 -12.36 -11.15
N LYS A 187 -12.20 -13.49 -11.75
CA LYS A 187 -10.83 -14.03 -11.67
C LYS A 187 -9.81 -13.00 -12.15
N LEU A 188 -10.11 -12.32 -13.26
CA LEU A 188 -9.26 -11.28 -13.82
C LEU A 188 -9.08 -10.12 -12.84
N VAL A 189 -10.17 -9.61 -12.26
CA VAL A 189 -10.13 -8.50 -11.29
C VAL A 189 -9.36 -8.90 -10.04
N VAL A 190 -9.61 -10.10 -9.49
CA VAL A 190 -8.89 -10.61 -8.32
C VAL A 190 -7.39 -10.71 -8.58
N LEU A 191 -7.00 -11.30 -9.72
CA LEU A 191 -5.61 -11.43 -10.10
C LEU A 191 -4.96 -10.06 -10.32
N ALA A 192 -5.65 -9.12 -10.98
CA ALA A 192 -5.18 -7.76 -11.18
C ALA A 192 -4.97 -7.02 -9.84
N ILE A 193 -5.89 -7.15 -8.88
CA ILE A 193 -5.74 -6.57 -7.54
C ILE A 193 -4.50 -7.14 -6.86
N LEU A 194 -4.29 -8.46 -6.89
CA LEU A 194 -3.10 -9.09 -6.30
C LEU A 194 -1.81 -8.60 -6.98
N LEU A 195 -1.80 -8.51 -8.31
CA LEU A 195 -0.65 -8.00 -9.06
C LEU A 195 -0.38 -6.52 -8.80
N SER A 196 -1.40 -5.72 -8.50
CA SER A 196 -1.24 -4.31 -8.11
C SER A 196 -0.47 -4.14 -6.79
N LEU A 197 -0.44 -5.18 -5.94
CA LEU A 197 0.34 -5.17 -4.71
C LEU A 197 1.84 -5.18 -4.98
N VAL A 198 2.31 -5.77 -6.09
CA VAL A 198 3.74 -5.83 -6.42
C VAL A 198 4.35 -4.43 -6.58
N PRO A 199 3.88 -3.55 -7.49
CA PRO A 199 4.38 -2.19 -7.56
C PRO A 199 4.11 -1.39 -6.27
N ASN A 200 3.01 -1.67 -5.56
CA ASN A 200 2.72 -1.03 -4.27
C ASN A 200 3.78 -1.37 -3.20
N ILE A 201 4.21 -2.63 -3.10
CA ILE A 201 5.26 -3.09 -2.18
C ILE A 201 6.59 -2.44 -2.55
N ILE A 202 6.93 -2.38 -3.84
CA ILE A 202 8.17 -1.71 -4.28
C ILE A 202 8.12 -0.22 -3.92
N TRP A 203 7.01 0.45 -4.21
CA TRP A 203 6.82 1.88 -3.95
C TRP A 203 6.84 2.20 -2.45
N ASN A 204 6.06 1.47 -1.65
CA ASN A 204 5.88 1.75 -0.23
C ASN A 204 6.96 1.14 0.66
N GLY A 205 7.54 0.01 0.27
CA GLY A 205 8.54 -0.71 1.06
C GLY A 205 9.97 -0.32 0.70
N ILE A 206 10.31 -0.25 -0.59
CA ILE A 206 11.68 0.04 -1.04
C ILE A 206 11.88 1.54 -1.21
N VAL A 207 11.10 2.18 -2.10
CA VAL A 207 11.31 3.58 -2.47
C VAL A 207 11.14 4.50 -1.26
N LYS A 208 10.06 4.35 -0.46
CA LYS A 208 9.87 5.15 0.76
C LYS A 208 10.97 4.97 1.77
N THR A 209 11.44 3.75 2.01
CA THR A 209 12.53 3.50 2.96
C THR A 209 13.81 4.21 2.54
N VAL A 210 14.19 4.11 1.25
CA VAL A 210 15.38 4.78 0.73
C VAL A 210 15.28 6.29 0.88
N ILE A 211 14.14 6.89 0.51
CA ILE A 211 13.93 8.33 0.66
C ILE A 211 13.90 8.75 2.13
N ASN A 212 13.26 7.97 3.00
CA ASN A 212 13.19 8.26 4.43
C ASN A 212 14.58 8.31 5.06
N ASN A 213 15.45 7.34 4.75
CA ASN A 213 16.82 7.32 5.25
C ASN A 213 17.61 8.56 4.79
N LYS A 214 17.48 8.93 3.51
CA LYS A 214 18.11 10.17 2.99
C LYS A 214 17.63 11.42 3.72
N ILE A 215 16.35 11.50 4.07
CA ILE A 215 15.79 12.63 4.82
C ILE A 215 16.34 12.64 6.26
N LEU A 216 16.38 11.49 6.93
CA LEU A 216 16.92 11.36 8.28
C LEU A 216 18.41 11.73 8.34
N ASP A 217 19.22 11.26 7.40
CA ASP A 217 20.65 11.60 7.32
C ASP A 217 20.86 13.12 7.18
N LYS A 218 20.04 13.77 6.34
CA LYS A 218 20.08 15.22 6.17
C LYS A 218 19.68 15.97 7.44
N LEU A 219 18.59 15.56 8.10
CA LEU A 219 18.12 16.19 9.34
C LEU A 219 19.12 16.01 10.50
N ASN A 220 19.79 14.86 10.57
CA ASN A 220 20.85 14.64 11.56
C ASN A 220 22.01 15.61 11.37
N TYR A 221 22.48 15.77 10.12
CA TYR A 221 23.54 16.71 9.80
C TYR A 221 23.17 18.16 10.13
N GLU A 222 21.93 18.58 9.84
CA GLU A 222 21.46 19.93 10.18
C GLU A 222 21.42 20.17 11.70
N LEU A 223 20.87 19.23 12.46
CA LEU A 223 20.77 19.34 13.93
C LEU A 223 22.13 19.29 14.63
N GLU A 224 23.09 18.52 14.12
CA GLU A 224 24.47 18.50 14.66
C GLU A 224 25.17 19.85 14.45
N ASN A 225 24.96 20.49 13.30
CA ASN A 225 25.54 21.80 12.99
C ASN A 225 24.83 22.97 13.70
N GLU A 226 23.55 22.83 14.03
CA GLU A 226 22.82 23.80 14.85
C GLU A 226 23.23 23.73 16.33
N ASN A 227 23.47 22.54 16.87
CA ASN A 227 23.90 22.33 18.26
C ASN A 227 25.40 22.58 18.50
N GLY A 228 26.20 22.62 17.42
CA GLY A 228 27.63 22.93 17.47
C GLY A 228 27.98 24.42 17.38
N LYS A 229 26.97 25.30 17.30
CA LYS A 229 27.08 26.76 17.37
C LYS A 229 26.66 27.27 18.75
#